data_AF-A0A960K553-F1
#
_entry.id   AF-A0A960K553-F1
#
_cell.length_a   1.000
_cell.length_b   1.000
_cell.length_c   1.000
_cell.angle_alpha   90.00
_cell.angle_beta   90.00
_cell.angle_gamma   90.00
#
_symmetry.space_group_name_H-M   'P 1'
#
loop_
_entity.id
_entity.type
_entity.pdbx_description
1 polymer ?
#
loop_
_entity_poly.entity_id
_entity_poly.type
_entity_poly.pdbx_seq_one_letter_code
_entity_poly.pdbx_strand_id
1 'polypeptide(L)'
;MEEILEEAIETGHLPLEFAGEVAPRLRLQLHQRKDYLPAHFAPLPLRPLEEDPNAEVLPQVPTLYLHRSTYSENGRLRAFQELTVDSAEGLFNALLLAYFELEVLASDSDLNQELEAAARERLPGVDPRYRVPALVQGLADFGSHLLSVANQLNRLEARGKARGKDLCPLMNHSGTLFGLWEKIFRDGVYLARFYRPAGEGELSGGWRETSVAISREDKEILLRRVLRTTWTGNRQQDLGSRFCPAIEERKPDS
;
A
#
# COMPACT_ATOMS: atom_id res chain seq x y z
N MET A 1 11.72 8.67 8.91
CA MET A 1 10.81 7.72 8.23
C MET A 1 10.62 6.54 9.16
N GLU A 2 11.69 5.87 9.59
CA GLU A 2 11.67 4.86 10.67
C GLU A 2 10.73 5.25 11.82
N GLU A 3 10.89 6.44 12.42
CA GLU A 3 10.01 6.95 13.48
C GLU A 3 8.49 6.93 13.15
N ILE A 4 8.10 7.20 11.90
CA ILE A 4 6.69 7.20 11.46
C ILE A 4 6.16 5.78 11.33
N LEU A 5 6.99 4.86 10.81
CA LEU A 5 6.59 3.47 10.67
C LEU A 5 6.69 2.71 11.98
N GLU A 6 7.65 3.03 12.85
CA GLU A 6 7.77 2.49 14.20
C GLU A 6 6.52 2.82 15.00
N GLU A 7 6.05 4.07 14.99
CA GLU A 7 4.76 4.43 15.63
C GLU A 7 3.59 3.59 15.08
N ALA A 8 3.54 3.38 13.75
CA ALA A 8 2.47 2.62 13.10
C ALA A 8 2.56 1.10 13.37
N ILE A 9 3.78 0.57 13.56
CA ILE A 9 4.06 -0.85 13.85
C ILE A 9 3.86 -1.14 15.34
N GLU A 10 4.38 -0.30 16.22
CA GLU A 10 4.32 -0.46 17.69
C GLU A 10 2.90 -0.34 18.23
N THR A 11 2.06 0.47 17.59
CA THR A 11 0.62 0.49 17.91
C THR A 11 -0.08 -0.80 17.49
N GLY A 12 0.59 -1.71 16.76
CA GLY A 12 0.14 -3.07 16.49
C GLY A 12 -1.09 -3.14 15.58
N HIS A 13 -1.30 -2.11 14.78
CA HIS A 13 -2.61 -1.85 14.20
C HIS A 13 -2.73 -2.20 12.71
N LEU A 14 -1.61 -2.34 12.02
CA LEU A 14 -1.51 -2.66 10.60
C LEU A 14 -0.35 -3.63 10.35
N PRO A 15 -0.48 -4.57 9.41
CA PRO A 15 0.60 -5.49 9.05
C PRO A 15 1.66 -4.78 8.19
N LEU A 16 2.50 -3.98 8.84
CA LEU A 16 3.51 -3.13 8.18
C LEU A 16 4.94 -3.69 8.31
N GLU A 17 5.09 -4.98 8.64
CA GLU A 17 6.42 -5.62 8.72
C GLU A 17 7.23 -5.41 7.43
N PHE A 18 6.59 -5.61 6.26
CA PHE A 18 7.20 -5.38 4.96
C PHE A 18 7.79 -3.96 4.83
N ALA A 19 7.13 -2.96 5.42
CA ALA A 19 7.56 -1.57 5.36
C ALA A 19 8.77 -1.33 6.25
N GLY A 20 8.83 -1.99 7.42
CA GLY A 20 10.01 -1.99 8.29
C GLY A 20 11.22 -2.69 7.65
N GLU A 21 11.01 -3.72 6.83
CA GLU A 21 12.06 -4.41 6.08
C GLU A 21 12.72 -3.49 5.04
N VAL A 22 11.94 -2.65 4.35
CA VAL A 22 12.45 -1.83 3.23
C VAL A 22 12.81 -0.40 3.60
N ALA A 23 12.08 0.23 4.53
CA ALA A 23 12.22 1.66 4.78
C ALA A 23 13.63 2.12 5.16
N PRO A 24 14.42 1.37 5.97
CA PRO A 24 15.81 1.73 6.29
C PRO A 24 16.72 1.75 5.06
N ARG A 25 16.34 1.06 3.98
CA ARG A 25 17.10 0.96 2.72
C ARG A 25 16.75 2.07 1.73
N LEU A 26 15.72 2.86 2.01
CA LEU A 26 15.22 3.90 1.11
C LEU A 26 15.76 5.27 1.50
N ARG A 27 16.24 6.01 0.52
CA ARG A 27 16.44 7.45 0.68
C ARG A 27 15.09 8.16 0.63
N LEU A 28 14.80 9.02 1.61
CA LEU A 28 13.61 9.86 1.58
C LEU A 28 13.91 11.19 0.89
N GLN A 29 13.12 11.56 -0.11
CA GLN A 29 13.19 12.87 -0.76
C GLN A 29 11.83 13.56 -0.78
N LEU A 30 11.80 14.83 -0.40
CA LEU A 30 10.58 15.64 -0.47
C LEU A 30 10.53 16.45 -1.77
N HIS A 31 9.44 16.35 -2.53
CA HIS A 31 9.22 17.18 -3.73
C HIS A 31 8.04 18.14 -3.56
N GLN A 32 7.99 19.18 -4.39
CA GLN A 32 6.87 20.15 -4.44
C GLN A 32 6.13 20.11 -5.78
N ARG A 33 6.51 19.18 -6.66
CA ARG A 33 5.93 19.00 -7.98
C ARG A 33 4.48 18.53 -7.86
N LYS A 34 3.55 19.32 -8.41
CA LYS A 34 2.11 19.05 -8.41
C LYS A 34 1.68 18.01 -9.45
N ASP A 35 2.50 17.81 -10.47
CA ASP A 35 2.30 16.82 -11.53
C ASP A 35 2.76 15.41 -11.13
N TYR A 36 3.40 15.28 -9.96
CA TYR A 36 3.85 14.01 -9.42
C TYR A 36 2.81 13.44 -8.45
N LEU A 37 2.80 12.12 -8.31
CA LEU A 37 1.99 11.44 -7.31
C LEU A 37 2.37 11.94 -5.90
N PRO A 38 1.43 11.96 -4.94
CA PRO A 38 1.71 12.35 -3.56
C PRO A 38 2.87 11.56 -2.95
N ALA A 39 2.95 10.26 -3.25
CA ALA A 39 4.10 9.43 -2.92
C ALA A 39 4.41 8.50 -4.10
N HIS A 40 5.68 8.24 -4.36
CA HIS A 40 6.11 7.24 -5.33
C HIS A 40 7.50 6.70 -4.99
N PHE A 41 7.73 5.46 -5.37
CA PHE A 41 9.03 4.81 -5.28
C PHE A 41 9.76 4.90 -6.61
N ALA A 42 11.07 5.13 -6.57
CA ALA A 42 11.95 4.99 -7.72
C ALA A 42 13.12 4.06 -7.35
N PRO A 43 13.34 2.96 -8.11
CA PRO A 43 14.44 2.03 -7.84
C PRO A 43 15.81 2.67 -8.05
N LEU A 44 15.87 3.68 -8.93
CA LEU A 44 17.03 4.53 -9.13
C LEU A 44 16.61 5.99 -8.92
N PRO A 45 17.53 6.87 -8.45
CA PRO A 45 17.25 8.29 -8.38
C PRO A 45 16.73 8.81 -9.72
N LEU A 46 15.62 9.54 -9.71
CA LEU A 46 15.28 10.36 -10.87
C LEU A 46 16.41 11.38 -11.03
N ARG A 47 17.02 11.44 -12.22
CA ARG A 47 18.00 12.50 -12.52
C ARG A 47 17.34 13.84 -12.21
N PRO A 48 18.02 14.78 -11.54
CA PRO A 48 17.57 16.16 -11.51
C PRO A 48 17.25 16.57 -12.96
N LEU A 49 16.01 16.97 -13.21
CA LEU A 49 15.60 17.52 -14.51
C LEU A 49 16.21 18.90 -14.74
N GLU A 50 16.69 19.54 -13.67
CA GLU A 50 17.53 20.73 -13.76
C GLU A 50 18.94 20.28 -14.12
N GLU A 51 19.37 20.64 -15.34
CA GLU A 51 20.74 20.60 -15.81
C GLU A 51 21.62 21.50 -14.93
N ASP A 52 21.86 21.12 -13.68
CA ASP A 52 23.00 21.64 -12.93
C ASP A 52 24.19 20.76 -13.27
N PRO A 53 25.13 21.22 -14.11
CA PRO A 53 26.34 20.47 -14.45
C PRO A 53 27.25 20.23 -13.24
N ASN A 54 26.97 20.86 -12.09
CA ASN A 54 27.65 20.65 -10.82
C ASN A 54 26.82 19.83 -9.82
N ALA A 55 25.64 19.31 -10.21
CA ALA A 55 24.90 18.40 -9.34
C ALA A 55 25.78 17.19 -9.03
N GLU A 56 26.13 17.02 -7.75
CA GLU A 56 26.83 15.84 -7.27
C GLU A 56 26.14 14.59 -7.83
N VAL A 57 26.93 13.66 -8.36
CA VAL A 57 26.44 12.34 -8.75
C VAL A 57 25.96 11.66 -7.49
N LEU A 58 24.67 11.81 -7.20
CA LEU A 58 24.07 11.23 -6.02
C LEU A 58 24.24 9.72 -6.09
N PRO A 59 24.55 9.06 -4.95
CA PRO A 59 24.63 7.60 -4.91
C PRO A 59 23.31 7.00 -5.43
N GLN A 60 23.42 5.89 -6.17
CA GLN A 60 22.29 5.17 -6.76
C GLN A 60 21.51 4.41 -5.67
N VAL A 61 20.89 5.17 -4.78
CA VAL A 61 20.07 4.64 -3.69
C VAL A 61 18.61 4.70 -4.12
N PRO A 62 17.86 3.59 -4.00
CA PRO A 62 16.42 3.60 -4.20
C PRO A 62 15.77 4.69 -3.35
N THR A 63 14.88 5.47 -3.94
CA THR A 63 14.37 6.70 -3.33
C THR A 63 12.85 6.65 -3.20
N LEU A 64 12.35 6.94 -2.00
CA LEU A 64 10.95 7.22 -1.73
C LEU A 64 10.75 8.74 -1.83
N TYR A 65 9.92 9.16 -2.79
CA TYR A 65 9.58 10.56 -2.98
C TYR A 65 8.23 10.85 -2.33
N LEU A 66 8.17 11.88 -1.49
CA LEU A 66 6.95 12.34 -0.84
C LEU A 66 6.66 13.81 -1.16
N HIS A 67 5.41 14.12 -1.46
CA HIS A 67 4.97 15.48 -1.72
C HIS A 67 5.00 16.29 -0.42
N ARG A 68 5.81 17.34 -0.37
CA ARG A 68 6.16 18.06 0.87
C ARG A 68 4.93 18.53 1.63
N SER A 69 3.96 19.17 0.98
CA SER A 69 2.79 19.71 1.70
C SER A 69 1.85 18.62 2.23
N THR A 70 1.95 17.41 1.67
CA THR A 70 1.13 16.27 2.06
C THR A 70 1.71 15.57 3.28
N TYR A 71 3.04 15.35 3.29
CA TYR A 71 3.71 14.51 4.30
C TYR A 71 4.58 15.30 5.29
N SER A 72 4.73 16.61 5.12
CA SER A 72 5.52 17.45 6.02
C SER A 72 4.82 18.76 6.36
N GLU A 73 4.99 19.18 7.61
CA GLU A 73 4.55 20.47 8.14
C GLU A 73 5.67 21.05 8.99
N ASN A 74 6.01 22.33 8.77
CA ASN A 74 7.08 23.04 9.50
C ASN A 74 8.44 22.30 9.50
N GLY A 75 8.77 21.62 8.41
CA GLY A 75 10.04 20.89 8.26
C GLY A 75 10.07 19.55 9.02
N ARG A 76 8.97 19.15 9.65
CA ARG A 76 8.81 17.82 10.27
C ARG A 76 7.89 16.98 9.43
N LEU A 77 8.10 15.67 9.42
CA LEU A 77 7.14 14.77 8.80
C LEU A 77 5.88 14.68 9.68
N ARG A 78 4.72 14.57 9.03
CA ARG A 78 3.46 14.36 9.74
C ARG A 78 3.47 12.99 10.41
N ALA A 79 2.84 12.90 11.58
CA ALA A 79 2.58 11.61 12.20
C ALA A 79 1.68 10.77 11.29
N PHE A 80 1.86 9.45 11.31
CA PHE A 80 1.11 8.55 10.41
C PHE A 80 -0.42 8.71 10.58
N GLN A 81 -0.85 8.98 11.81
CA GLN A 81 -2.25 9.19 12.19
C GLN A 81 -2.88 10.47 11.61
N GLU A 82 -2.09 11.40 11.09
CA GLU A 82 -2.55 12.65 10.51
C GLU A 82 -2.83 12.54 9.01
N LEU A 83 -2.25 11.54 8.34
CA LEU A 83 -2.38 11.37 6.89
C LEU A 83 -3.84 11.13 6.49
N THR A 84 -4.27 11.72 5.36
CA THR A 84 -5.56 11.39 4.76
C THR A 84 -5.54 9.95 4.23
N VAL A 85 -6.72 9.39 3.89
CA VAL A 85 -6.81 8.05 3.28
C VAL A 85 -5.96 8.00 2.01
N ASP A 86 -6.14 8.94 1.10
CA ASP A 86 -5.39 9.02 -0.16
C ASP A 86 -3.88 9.16 0.05
N SER A 87 -3.47 9.92 1.07
CA SER A 87 -2.05 10.10 1.40
C SER A 87 -1.44 8.82 1.99
N ALA A 88 -2.17 8.13 2.86
CA ALA A 88 -1.74 6.84 3.39
C ALA A 88 -1.69 5.78 2.28
N GLU A 89 -2.69 5.74 1.39
CA GLU A 89 -2.73 4.84 0.25
C GLU A 89 -1.52 5.05 -0.68
N GLY A 90 -1.22 6.29 -1.08
CA GLY A 90 -0.05 6.57 -1.90
C GLY A 90 1.26 6.14 -1.23
N LEU A 91 1.39 6.37 0.08
CA LEU A 91 2.57 5.95 0.84
C LEU A 91 2.70 4.42 0.87
N PHE A 92 1.61 3.70 1.16
CA PHE A 92 1.61 2.24 1.17
C PHE A 92 1.90 1.65 -0.19
N ASN A 93 1.36 2.24 -1.26
CA ASN A 93 1.62 1.80 -2.62
C ASN A 93 3.12 1.90 -2.93
N ALA A 94 3.73 3.06 -2.64
CA ALA A 94 5.16 3.27 -2.84
C ALA A 94 6.02 2.31 -2.02
N LEU A 95 5.66 2.04 -0.75
CA LEU A 95 6.38 1.09 0.10
C LEU A 95 6.21 -0.37 -0.37
N LEU A 96 5.02 -0.77 -0.83
CA LEU A 96 4.79 -2.11 -1.39
C LEU A 96 5.57 -2.30 -2.69
N LEU A 97 5.60 -1.30 -3.56
CA LEU A 97 6.43 -1.33 -4.77
C LEU A 97 7.92 -1.44 -4.43
N ALA A 98 8.39 -0.68 -3.44
CA ALA A 98 9.76 -0.79 -2.95
C ALA A 98 10.07 -2.19 -2.42
N TYR A 99 9.14 -2.80 -1.69
CA TYR A 99 9.26 -4.17 -1.20
C TYR A 99 9.38 -5.19 -2.32
N PHE A 100 8.45 -5.16 -3.27
CA PHE A 100 8.50 -6.07 -4.40
C PHE A 100 9.81 -5.91 -5.18
N GLU A 101 10.26 -4.68 -5.45
CA GLU A 101 11.51 -4.47 -6.17
C GLU A 101 12.73 -5.01 -5.40
N LEU A 102 12.87 -4.65 -4.12
CA LEU A 102 14.11 -4.85 -3.38
C LEU A 102 14.25 -6.21 -2.71
N GLU A 103 13.12 -6.84 -2.34
CA GLU A 103 13.10 -8.12 -1.64
C GLU A 103 12.66 -9.26 -2.54
N VAL A 104 11.79 -8.99 -3.51
CA VAL A 104 11.16 -10.04 -4.32
C VAL A 104 11.81 -10.16 -5.69
N LEU A 105 11.78 -9.10 -6.50
CA LEU A 105 12.22 -9.13 -7.89
C LEU A 105 13.75 -9.09 -8.02
N ALA A 106 14.43 -8.41 -7.10
CA ALA A 106 15.90 -8.42 -7.04
C ALA A 106 16.49 -9.73 -6.52
N SER A 107 15.66 -10.65 -6.00
CA SER A 107 16.08 -11.94 -5.46
C SER A 107 15.53 -13.11 -6.29
N ASP A 108 16.22 -14.25 -6.27
CA ASP A 108 15.67 -15.52 -6.76
C ASP A 108 14.85 -16.20 -5.66
N SER A 109 13.88 -15.47 -5.11
CA SER A 109 13.02 -15.97 -4.04
C SER A 109 11.89 -16.85 -4.58
N ASP A 110 11.40 -17.78 -3.75
CA ASP A 110 10.20 -18.57 -4.05
C ASP A 110 9.01 -17.68 -4.42
N LEU A 111 8.90 -16.51 -3.79
CA LEU A 111 7.84 -15.54 -4.07
C LEU A 111 8.00 -14.94 -5.48
N ASN A 112 9.22 -14.66 -5.94
CA ASN A 112 9.45 -14.19 -7.30
C ASN A 112 8.99 -15.25 -8.34
N GLN A 113 9.37 -16.50 -8.13
CA GLN A 113 8.96 -17.61 -9.00
C GLN A 113 7.44 -17.82 -9.01
N GLU A 114 6.79 -17.69 -7.84
CA GLU A 114 5.33 -17.73 -7.70
C GLU A 114 4.65 -16.59 -8.48
N LEU A 115 5.18 -15.37 -8.39
CA LEU A 115 4.69 -14.21 -9.14
C LEU A 115 4.93 -14.34 -10.65
N GLU A 116 6.07 -14.89 -11.08
CA GLU A 116 6.34 -15.16 -12.50
C GLU A 116 5.35 -16.17 -13.09
N ALA A 117 5.08 -17.27 -12.37
CA ALA A 117 4.11 -18.28 -12.77
C ALA A 117 2.70 -17.67 -12.85
N ALA A 118 2.28 -16.97 -11.79
CA ALA A 118 1.03 -16.25 -11.71
C ALA A 118 0.84 -15.27 -12.88
N ALA A 119 1.83 -14.41 -13.13
CA ALA A 119 1.75 -13.40 -14.17
C ALA A 119 1.71 -14.02 -15.58
N ARG A 120 2.43 -15.13 -15.80
CA ARG A 120 2.39 -15.87 -17.07
C ARG A 120 1.02 -16.48 -17.34
N GLU A 121 0.39 -17.04 -16.33
CA GLU A 121 -0.92 -17.67 -16.42
C GLU A 121 -2.05 -16.62 -16.58
N ARG A 122 -2.03 -15.58 -15.74
CA ARG A 122 -3.15 -14.64 -15.57
C ARG A 122 -3.14 -13.48 -16.56
N LEU A 123 -1.96 -13.12 -17.10
CA LEU A 123 -1.79 -11.98 -18.00
C LEU A 123 -1.28 -12.38 -19.40
N PRO A 124 -1.89 -13.37 -20.09
CA PRO A 124 -1.38 -13.85 -21.38
C PRO A 124 -1.41 -12.79 -22.47
N GLY A 125 -2.35 -11.83 -22.40
CA GLY A 125 -2.48 -10.71 -23.34
C GLY A 125 -1.57 -9.50 -23.06
N VAL A 126 -0.82 -9.52 -21.96
CA VAL A 126 0.20 -8.50 -21.66
C VAL A 126 1.53 -8.97 -22.24
N ASP A 127 2.29 -8.05 -22.85
CA ASP A 127 3.64 -8.33 -23.36
C ASP A 127 4.48 -8.97 -22.22
N PRO A 128 5.17 -10.10 -22.48
CA PRO A 128 5.90 -10.85 -21.47
C PRO A 128 6.80 -10.00 -20.56
N ARG A 129 7.42 -8.94 -21.09
CA ARG A 129 8.31 -8.05 -20.34
C ARG A 129 7.60 -7.26 -19.24
N TYR A 130 6.28 -7.09 -19.36
CA TYR A 130 5.47 -6.30 -18.43
C TYR A 130 4.53 -7.13 -17.58
N ARG A 131 4.50 -8.47 -17.72
CA ARG A 131 3.57 -9.31 -16.96
C ARG A 131 3.81 -9.22 -15.46
N VAL A 132 5.04 -9.47 -15.01
CA VAL A 132 5.39 -9.39 -13.58
C VAL A 132 5.24 -7.96 -13.05
N PRO A 133 5.78 -6.91 -13.71
CA PRO A 133 5.55 -5.53 -13.29
C PRO A 133 4.06 -5.15 -13.17
N ALA A 134 3.22 -5.61 -14.11
CA ALA A 134 1.79 -5.34 -14.07
C ALA A 134 1.09 -6.05 -12.90
N LEU A 135 1.42 -7.32 -12.65
CA LEU A 135 0.89 -8.06 -11.51
C LEU A 135 1.33 -7.41 -10.18
N VAL A 136 2.62 -7.09 -10.04
CA VAL A 136 3.18 -6.43 -8.86
C VAL A 136 2.51 -5.08 -8.60
N GLN A 137 2.34 -4.25 -9.63
CA GLN A 137 1.61 -2.98 -9.49
C GLN A 137 0.18 -3.22 -9.01
N GLY A 138 -0.53 -4.21 -9.56
CA GLY A 138 -1.90 -4.48 -9.14
C GLY A 138 -2.01 -5.04 -7.71
N LEU A 139 -1.05 -5.85 -7.28
CA LEU A 139 -0.93 -6.28 -5.88
C LEU A 139 -0.63 -5.10 -4.96
N ALA A 140 0.26 -4.19 -5.36
CA ALA A 140 0.56 -2.98 -4.60
C ALA A 140 -0.65 -2.05 -4.49
N ASP A 141 -1.41 -1.84 -5.58
CA ASP A 141 -2.65 -1.05 -5.59
C ASP A 141 -3.72 -1.65 -4.68
N PHE A 142 -3.92 -2.98 -4.76
CA PHE A 142 -4.84 -3.68 -3.89
C PHE A 142 -4.42 -3.55 -2.42
N GLY A 143 -3.14 -3.82 -2.13
CA GLY A 143 -2.57 -3.74 -0.78
C GLY A 143 -2.65 -2.36 -0.18
N SER A 144 -2.35 -1.32 -0.96
CA SER A 144 -2.41 0.07 -0.49
C SER A 144 -3.83 0.49 -0.16
N HIS A 145 -4.80 0.15 -1.01
CA HIS A 145 -6.21 0.44 -0.77
C HIS A 145 -6.69 -0.28 0.49
N LEU A 146 -6.36 -1.57 0.64
CA LEU A 146 -6.66 -2.37 1.82
C LEU A 146 -6.11 -1.74 3.12
N LEU A 147 -4.81 -1.44 3.14
CA LEU A 147 -4.12 -0.87 4.31
C LEU A 147 -4.65 0.53 4.64
N SER A 148 -5.00 1.35 3.63
CA SER A 148 -5.56 2.69 3.86
C SER A 148 -6.93 2.64 4.53
N VAL A 149 -7.79 1.69 4.16
CA VAL A 149 -9.10 1.48 4.78
C VAL A 149 -8.95 0.96 6.21
N ALA A 150 -8.06 -0.01 6.44
CA ALA A 150 -7.73 -0.47 7.78
C ALA A 150 -7.25 0.70 8.67
N ASN A 151 -6.35 1.53 8.15
CA ASN A 151 -5.85 2.70 8.86
C ASN A 151 -6.98 3.66 9.24
N GLN A 152 -7.88 3.95 8.29
CA GLN A 152 -9.00 4.85 8.55
C GLN A 152 -9.97 4.31 9.61
N LEU A 153 -10.25 3.00 9.61
CA LEU A 153 -11.06 2.36 10.65
C LEU A 153 -10.42 2.53 12.02
N ASN A 154 -9.11 2.31 12.14
CA ASN A 154 -8.37 2.48 13.40
C ASN A 154 -8.42 3.92 13.90
N ARG A 155 -8.25 4.90 13.00
CA ARG A 155 -8.35 6.32 13.35
C ARG A 155 -9.75 6.74 13.77
N LEU A 156 -10.78 6.17 13.15
CA LEU A 156 -12.16 6.43 13.53
C LEU A 156 -12.46 5.83 14.91
N GLU A 157 -11.96 4.64 15.19
CA GLU A 157 -12.11 3.98 16.49
C GLU A 157 -11.43 4.77 17.60
N ALA A 158 -10.15 5.14 17.41
CA ALA A 158 -9.40 5.91 18.40
C ALA A 158 -10.09 7.25 18.73
N ARG A 159 -10.57 7.96 17.69
CA ARG A 159 -11.34 9.21 17.87
C ARG A 159 -12.72 8.98 18.49
N GLY A 160 -13.37 7.87 18.17
CA GLY A 160 -14.64 7.46 18.76
C GLY A 160 -14.48 7.24 20.27
N LYS A 161 -13.53 6.39 20.66
CA LYS A 161 -13.22 6.06 22.06
C LYS A 161 -12.91 7.30 22.88
N ALA A 162 -12.11 8.23 22.36
CA ALA A 162 -11.81 9.51 23.02
C ALA A 162 -13.07 10.38 23.26
N ARG A 163 -14.18 10.10 22.58
CA ARG A 163 -15.48 10.79 22.69
C ARG A 163 -16.57 9.92 23.32
N GLY A 164 -16.23 8.75 23.86
CA GLY A 164 -17.19 7.80 24.43
C GLY A 164 -18.13 7.17 23.40
N LYS A 165 -17.72 7.08 22.13
CA LYS A 165 -18.46 6.41 21.05
C LYS A 165 -17.67 5.19 20.59
N ASP A 166 -18.36 4.12 20.23
CA ASP A 166 -17.73 2.92 19.69
C ASP A 166 -18.20 2.68 18.23
N LEU A 167 -17.38 2.00 17.42
CA LEU A 167 -17.71 1.69 16.03
C LEU A 167 -18.49 0.36 15.83
N CYS A 168 -18.60 -0.48 16.84
CA CYS A 168 -19.35 -1.74 16.86
C CYS A 168 -20.77 -1.63 16.31
N PRO A 169 -21.62 -0.63 16.67
CA PRO A 169 -22.93 -0.48 16.07
C PRO A 169 -22.88 -0.33 14.54
N LEU A 170 -21.80 0.23 14.00
CA LEU A 170 -21.61 0.45 12.57
C LEU A 170 -21.08 -0.78 11.81
N MET A 171 -20.58 -1.79 12.53
CA MET A 171 -19.90 -2.96 11.94
C MET A 171 -20.78 -3.72 10.96
N ASN A 172 -22.09 -3.75 11.18
CA ASN A 172 -23.02 -4.47 10.31
C ASN A 172 -23.54 -3.67 9.12
N HIS A 173 -23.16 -2.40 8.97
CA HIS A 173 -23.69 -1.52 7.93
C HIS A 173 -22.86 -1.58 6.64
N SER A 174 -23.46 -2.07 5.55
CA SER A 174 -22.81 -2.21 4.24
C SER A 174 -22.40 -0.89 3.56
N GLY A 175 -23.02 0.24 3.96
CA GLY A 175 -22.69 1.57 3.47
C GLY A 175 -21.48 2.23 4.14
N THR A 176 -20.81 1.54 5.07
CA THR A 176 -19.68 2.07 5.83
C THR A 176 -18.34 1.52 5.32
N LEU A 177 -17.24 1.96 5.92
CA LEU A 177 -15.91 1.39 5.66
C LEU A 177 -15.83 -0.11 5.99
N PHE A 178 -16.68 -0.63 6.87
CA PHE A 178 -16.80 -2.07 7.12
C PHE A 178 -17.38 -2.83 5.91
N GLY A 179 -18.36 -2.24 5.23
CA GLY A 179 -18.85 -2.78 3.96
C GLY A 179 -17.83 -2.63 2.83
N LEU A 180 -17.04 -1.55 2.83
CA LEU A 180 -15.93 -1.38 1.88
C LEU A 180 -14.83 -2.43 2.09
N TRP A 181 -14.48 -2.75 3.33
CA TRP A 181 -13.57 -3.85 3.68
C TRP A 181 -13.98 -5.14 2.98
N GLU A 182 -15.21 -5.62 3.23
CA GLU A 182 -15.71 -6.83 2.59
C GLU A 182 -15.77 -6.69 1.06
N LYS A 183 -16.06 -5.50 0.54
CA LYS A 183 -16.10 -5.25 -0.91
C LYS A 183 -14.71 -5.35 -1.55
N ILE A 184 -13.67 -4.85 -0.89
CA ILE A 184 -12.26 -4.96 -1.33
C ILE A 184 -11.89 -6.44 -1.43
N PHE A 185 -12.30 -7.23 -0.44
CA PHE A 185 -12.01 -8.66 -0.39
C PHE A 185 -12.97 -9.56 -1.15
N ARG A 186 -14.15 -9.06 -1.56
CA ARG A 186 -15.19 -9.85 -2.23
C ARG A 186 -14.55 -10.78 -3.27
N ASP A 187 -15.13 -11.96 -3.46
CA ASP A 187 -14.66 -12.98 -4.42
C ASP A 187 -14.48 -12.47 -5.87
N GLY A 188 -14.93 -11.24 -6.16
CA GLY A 188 -14.69 -10.55 -7.41
C GLY A 188 -13.24 -10.08 -7.58
N VAL A 189 -12.86 -9.97 -8.85
CA VAL A 189 -11.59 -9.42 -9.31
C VAL A 189 -11.43 -7.97 -8.84
N TYR A 190 -10.26 -7.64 -8.28
CA TYR A 190 -9.86 -6.24 -8.08
C TYR A 190 -9.20 -5.72 -9.36
N LEU A 191 -9.69 -4.60 -9.91
CA LEU A 191 -9.17 -4.04 -11.15
C LEU A 191 -8.17 -2.93 -10.84
N ALA A 192 -6.88 -3.24 -11.04
CA ALA A 192 -5.79 -2.29 -10.96
C ALA A 192 -5.42 -1.71 -12.33
N ARG A 193 -4.68 -0.60 -12.33
CA ARG A 193 -4.23 0.07 -13.55
C ARG A 193 -2.71 0.03 -13.62
N PHE A 194 -2.19 -0.49 -14.73
CA PHE A 194 -0.78 -0.50 -15.03
C PHE A 194 -0.50 0.38 -16.24
N TYR A 195 0.45 1.30 -16.12
CA TYR A 195 0.87 2.16 -17.21
C TYR A 195 2.25 1.74 -17.70
N ARG A 196 2.36 1.52 -19.01
CA ARG A 196 3.63 1.18 -19.67
C ARG A 196 3.95 2.13 -20.82
N PRO A 197 5.22 2.31 -21.20
CA PRO A 197 5.54 2.99 -22.44
C PRO A 197 4.89 2.27 -23.62
N ALA A 198 4.39 3.03 -24.59
CA ALA A 198 3.98 2.52 -25.89
C ALA A 198 5.16 1.82 -26.57
N GLY A 199 4.90 0.71 -27.27
CA GLY A 199 5.94 -0.09 -27.90
C GLY A 199 6.58 0.60 -29.11
N GLU A 200 7.79 0.19 -29.49
CA GLU A 200 8.39 0.60 -30.77
C GLU A 200 7.45 0.24 -31.93
N GLY A 201 7.00 1.24 -32.70
CA GLY A 201 6.05 1.09 -33.80
C GLY A 201 4.64 1.59 -33.52
N GLU A 202 4.29 1.95 -32.28
CA GLU A 202 3.07 2.69 -31.98
C GLU A 202 3.31 4.19 -32.22
N LEU A 203 2.46 4.83 -33.04
CA LEU A 203 2.64 6.20 -33.57
C LEU A 203 2.70 7.33 -32.53
N SER A 204 2.51 7.02 -31.25
CA SER A 204 2.56 7.98 -30.16
C SER A 204 3.54 7.46 -29.12
N GLY A 205 4.66 8.17 -28.90
CA GLY A 205 5.57 7.96 -27.77
C GLY A 205 4.95 8.29 -26.41
N GLY A 206 3.74 7.77 -26.16
CA GLY A 206 2.92 7.99 -24.98
C GLY A 206 2.87 6.76 -24.07
N TRP A 207 2.05 6.87 -23.03
CA TRP A 207 1.80 5.78 -22.08
C TRP A 207 0.55 5.01 -22.46
N ARG A 208 0.60 3.68 -22.36
CA ARG A 208 -0.53 2.79 -22.55
C ARG A 208 -1.00 2.26 -21.20
N GLU A 209 -2.26 2.51 -20.90
CA GLU A 209 -2.94 1.90 -19.76
C GLU A 209 -3.31 0.45 -20.08
N THR A 210 -3.10 -0.44 -19.13
CA THR A 210 -3.54 -1.83 -19.15
C THR A 210 -4.21 -2.13 -17.82
N SER A 211 -5.44 -2.63 -17.87
CA SER A 211 -6.14 -3.07 -16.66
C SER A 211 -5.62 -4.44 -16.23
N VAL A 212 -5.30 -4.57 -14.95
CA VAL A 212 -4.81 -5.80 -14.34
C VAL A 212 -5.90 -6.33 -13.41
N ALA A 213 -6.33 -7.55 -13.69
CA ALA A 213 -7.32 -8.26 -12.88
C ALA A 213 -6.61 -9.04 -11.78
N ILE A 214 -6.76 -8.60 -10.52
CA ILE A 214 -6.22 -9.24 -9.33
C ILE A 214 -7.28 -10.20 -8.79
N SER A 215 -7.01 -11.50 -8.95
CA SER A 215 -7.90 -12.59 -8.52
C SER A 215 -7.89 -12.77 -7.01
N ARG A 216 -8.71 -13.70 -6.50
CA ARG A 216 -8.67 -14.06 -5.08
C ARG A 216 -7.32 -14.67 -4.69
N GLU A 217 -6.79 -15.56 -5.52
CA GLU A 217 -5.50 -16.20 -5.32
C GLU A 217 -4.36 -15.17 -5.28
N ASP A 218 -4.40 -14.16 -6.15
CA ASP A 218 -3.44 -13.05 -6.12
C ASP A 218 -3.49 -12.27 -4.80
N LYS A 219 -4.70 -11.97 -4.30
CA LYS A 219 -4.88 -11.32 -2.99
C LYS A 219 -4.27 -12.18 -1.88
N GLU A 220 -4.49 -13.50 -1.91
CA GLU A 220 -3.94 -14.43 -0.92
C GLU A 220 -2.41 -14.47 -0.92
N ILE A 221 -1.76 -14.33 -2.08
CA ILE A 221 -0.29 -14.18 -2.18
C ILE A 221 0.15 -12.95 -1.39
N LEU A 222 -0.44 -11.77 -1.68
CA LEU A 222 -0.09 -10.55 -0.96
C LEU A 222 -0.31 -10.70 0.55
N LEU A 223 -1.49 -11.17 0.96
CA LEU A 223 -1.87 -11.25 2.37
C LEU A 223 -0.95 -12.18 3.16
N ARG A 224 -0.61 -13.34 2.61
CA ARG A 224 0.19 -14.35 3.33
C ARG A 224 1.69 -14.12 3.21
N ARG A 225 2.17 -13.78 2.02
CA ARG A 225 3.62 -13.75 1.72
C ARG A 225 4.24 -12.39 2.01
N VAL A 226 3.50 -11.31 1.80
CA VAL A 226 3.99 -9.93 1.95
C VAL A 226 3.50 -9.31 3.25
N LEU A 227 2.18 -9.24 3.44
CA LEU A 227 1.59 -8.63 4.64
C LEU A 227 1.64 -9.56 5.86
N ARG A 228 1.85 -10.87 5.67
CA ARG A 228 1.87 -11.88 6.75
C ARG A 228 0.69 -11.77 7.70
N THR A 229 -0.50 -11.50 7.16
CA THR A 229 -1.73 -11.32 7.92
C THR A 229 -2.70 -12.49 7.74
N THR A 230 -3.58 -12.68 8.71
CA THR A 230 -4.67 -13.66 8.68
C THR A 230 -6.00 -13.07 8.18
N TRP A 231 -5.99 -11.85 7.64
CA TRP A 231 -7.19 -11.22 7.12
C TRP A 231 -7.87 -12.06 6.04
N THR A 232 -9.14 -12.32 6.26
CA THR A 232 -9.98 -13.19 5.45
C THR A 232 -10.89 -12.41 4.50
N GLY A 233 -11.07 -11.11 4.77
CA GLY A 233 -12.06 -10.26 4.15
C GLY A 233 -13.42 -10.28 4.81
N ASN A 234 -13.64 -11.18 5.77
CA ASN A 234 -14.84 -11.16 6.59
C ASN A 234 -14.69 -10.10 7.68
N ARG A 235 -15.47 -9.02 7.62
CA ARG A 235 -15.37 -7.92 8.60
C ARG A 235 -15.56 -8.38 10.04
N GLN A 236 -16.38 -9.39 10.30
CA GLN A 236 -16.61 -9.88 11.67
C GLN A 236 -15.38 -10.64 12.19
N GLN A 237 -14.76 -11.47 11.37
CA GLN A 237 -13.55 -12.22 11.75
C GLN A 237 -12.34 -11.28 11.86
N ASP A 238 -12.18 -10.37 10.91
CA ASP A 238 -11.00 -9.50 10.81
C ASP A 238 -11.05 -8.32 11.79
N LEU A 239 -12.26 -7.79 12.06
CA LEU A 239 -12.45 -6.52 12.80
C LEU A 239 -13.34 -6.67 14.03
N GLY A 240 -14.11 -7.76 14.16
CA GLY A 240 -15.07 -7.96 15.24
C GLY A 240 -14.43 -8.00 16.62
N SER A 241 -13.43 -8.86 16.81
CA SER A 241 -12.68 -8.94 18.08
C SER A 241 -12.00 -7.63 18.46
N ARG A 242 -11.71 -6.78 17.46
CA ARG A 242 -10.98 -5.53 17.64
C ARG A 242 -11.88 -4.36 18.06
N PHE A 243 -13.04 -4.22 17.43
CA PHE A 243 -13.93 -3.07 17.66
C PHE A 243 -15.19 -3.42 18.46
N CYS A 244 -15.56 -4.70 18.52
CA CYS A 244 -16.66 -5.24 19.33
C CYS A 244 -16.14 -6.28 20.33
N PRO A 245 -15.22 -5.94 21.26
CA PRO A 245 -14.86 -6.88 22.30
C PRO A 245 -16.14 -7.29 23.04
N ALA A 246 -16.34 -8.60 23.23
CA ALA A 246 -17.47 -9.09 23.99
C ALA A 246 -17.51 -8.30 25.30
N ILE A 247 -18.65 -7.67 25.60
CA ILE A 247 -18.86 -7.02 26.88
C ILE A 247 -18.69 -8.15 27.89
N GLU A 248 -17.54 -8.20 28.58
CA GLU A 248 -17.40 -9.05 29.75
C GLU A 248 -18.59 -8.72 30.63
N GLU A 249 -19.48 -9.71 30.82
CA GLU A 249 -20.62 -9.59 31.70
C GLU A 249 -20.08 -9.05 33.03
N ARG A 250 -20.33 -7.76 33.31
CA ARG A 250 -20.07 -7.21 34.62
C ARG A 250 -20.86 -8.09 35.58
N LYS A 251 -20.15 -8.96 36.31
CA LYS A 251 -20.74 -9.65 37.46
C LYS A 251 -21.37 -8.54 38.30
N PRO A 252 -22.68 -8.61 38.60
CA PRO A 252 -23.28 -7.63 39.49
C PRO A 252 -22.49 -7.69 40.80
N ASP A 253 -22.01 -6.54 41.26
CA ASP A 253 -21.41 -6.39 42.58
C ASP A 253 -22.46 -6.88 43.59
N SER A 254 -22.19 -8.05 44.16
CA SER A 254 -22.98 -8.68 45.23
C SER A 254 -22.66 -8.06 46.57
#